data_AF-A0A6M0LLS2-F1
#
_entry.id   AF-A0A6M0LLS2-F1
#
_cell.length_a   1.000
_cell.length_b   1.000
_cell.length_c   1.000
_cell.angle_alpha   90.00
_cell.angle_beta   90.00
_cell.angle_gamma   90.00
#
_symmetry.space_group_name_H-M   'P 1'
#
loop_
_entity.id
_entity.type
_entity.pdbx_description
1 polymer ?
#
loop_
_entity_poly.entity_id
_entity_poly.type
_entity_poly.pdbx_seq_one_letter_code
_entity_poly.pdbx_strand_id
1 'polypeptide(L)'
;MGIFNNILGKLGFGKKEEEATPPATAEKAAPAQTEPAAPAAAAPTPVSEVDVVAKLEELAASHSEKLNWKTSIVDLMKLLGLDSSYAERKELAAELGCPADKMGDSAQMNMWLHKEVMKKLAENGGNIPAELLD
;
A
#
# COMPACT_ATOMS: atom_id res chain seq x y z
N MET A 1 15.68 -5.83 11.61
CA MET A 1 14.70 -5.03 10.84
C MET A 1 13.62 -5.99 10.42
N GLY A 2 12.38 -5.74 10.85
CA GLY A 2 11.28 -6.64 10.60
C GLY A 2 10.88 -6.74 9.13
N ILE A 3 10.28 -7.87 8.74
CA ILE A 3 9.73 -8.06 7.39
C ILE A 3 8.60 -7.06 7.14
N PHE A 4 7.77 -6.82 8.17
CA PHE A 4 6.71 -5.83 8.09
C PHE A 4 7.25 -4.41 7.84
N ASN A 5 8.35 -4.04 8.49
CA ASN A 5 9.00 -2.75 8.26
C ASN A 5 9.55 -2.62 6.84
N ASN A 6 10.03 -3.71 6.24
CA ASN A 6 10.44 -3.70 4.84
C ASN A 6 9.23 -3.47 3.91
N ILE A 7 8.08 -4.08 4.20
CA ILE A 7 6.83 -3.86 3.46
C ILE A 7 6.43 -2.38 3.52
N LEU A 8 6.43 -1.79 4.73
CA LEU A 8 6.16 -0.36 4.92
C LEU A 8 7.09 0.53 4.09
N GLY A 9 8.40 0.28 4.16
CA GLY A 9 9.40 1.04 3.41
C GLY A 9 9.22 0.92 1.90
N LYS A 10 8.86 -0.27 1.39
CA LYS A 10 8.60 -0.52 -0.04
C LYS A 10 7.34 0.18 -0.53
N LEU A 11 6.32 0.27 0.32
CA LEU A 11 5.07 0.97 0.02
C LEU A 11 5.18 2.49 0.21
N GLY A 12 6.30 2.99 0.74
CA GLY A 12 6.55 4.42 0.88
C GLY A 12 6.05 5.02 2.20
N PHE A 13 5.67 4.19 3.17
CA PHE A 13 5.41 4.67 4.53
C PHE A 13 6.72 5.20 5.13
N GLY A 14 6.83 6.53 5.24
CA GLY A 14 8.05 7.22 5.70
C GLY A 14 8.76 8.05 4.63
N LYS A 15 8.32 8.00 3.35
CA LYS A 15 8.80 8.92 2.32
C LYS A 15 7.84 10.11 2.25
N LYS A 16 8.09 11.09 3.12
CA LYS A 16 7.46 12.40 3.05
C LYS A 16 7.76 13.00 1.66
N GLU A 17 6.72 13.21 0.87
CA GLU A 17 6.68 14.07 -0.32
C GLU A 17 7.87 13.92 -1.30
N GLU A 18 7.77 13.03 -2.30
CA GLU A 18 8.33 13.35 -3.63
C GLU A 18 7.73 12.43 -4.71
N GLU A 19 6.43 12.57 -4.99
CA GLU A 19 5.88 12.39 -6.34
C GLU A 19 4.38 12.76 -6.32
N ALA A 20 4.13 14.06 -6.24
CA ALA A 20 2.91 14.64 -6.76
C ALA A 20 3.33 15.78 -7.68
N THR A 21 3.96 15.42 -8.79
CA THR A 21 4.08 16.31 -9.95
C THR A 21 2.98 15.93 -10.95
N PRO A 22 1.92 16.75 -11.07
CA PRO A 22 1.26 16.93 -12.35
C PRO A 22 2.04 17.98 -13.19
N PRO A 23 1.88 17.91 -14.51
CA PRO A 23 2.86 18.36 -15.48
C PRO A 23 2.91 19.87 -15.69
N ALA A 24 4.04 20.31 -16.24
CA ALA A 24 4.26 21.61 -16.84
C ALA A 24 3.06 22.05 -17.69
N THR A 25 2.50 23.22 -17.36
CA THR A 25 1.73 24.00 -18.34
C THR A 25 2.63 25.14 -18.80
N ALA A 26 3.24 24.95 -19.96
CA ALA A 26 3.93 26.01 -20.67
C ALA A 26 2.90 26.95 -21.32
N GLU A 27 3.11 28.24 -21.09
CA GLU A 27 2.92 29.35 -22.03
C GLU A 27 1.48 29.76 -22.42
N LYS A 28 1.06 30.96 -21.97
CA LYS A 28 0.62 32.03 -22.87
C LYS A 28 0.64 33.41 -22.20
N ALA A 29 1.18 34.38 -22.93
CA ALA A 29 1.39 35.76 -22.55
C ALA A 29 0.13 36.65 -22.48
N ALA A 30 0.29 37.75 -21.74
CA ALA A 30 -0.35 39.09 -21.82
C ALA A 30 -1.60 39.41 -20.95
N PRO A 31 -1.74 40.68 -20.47
CA PRO A 31 -2.53 41.02 -19.29
C PRO A 31 -3.90 41.66 -19.60
N ALA A 32 -4.86 41.49 -18.67
CA ALA A 32 -5.82 42.51 -18.16
C ALA A 32 -7.26 41.98 -17.89
N GLN A 33 -7.72 42.30 -16.67
CA GLN A 33 -9.08 42.68 -16.24
C GLN A 33 -10.15 41.63 -15.83
N THR A 34 -10.63 41.87 -14.58
CA THR A 34 -11.99 41.78 -14.00
C THR A 34 -12.61 40.44 -13.56
N GLU A 35 -12.55 40.21 -12.23
CA GLU A 35 -13.59 39.83 -11.21
C GLU A 35 -14.67 38.73 -11.46
N PRO A 36 -15.32 38.17 -10.40
CA PRO A 36 -15.20 36.74 -10.10
C PRO A 36 -16.54 35.98 -10.09
N ALA A 37 -16.54 34.73 -10.54
CA ALA A 37 -17.66 33.81 -10.29
C ALA A 37 -17.15 32.37 -10.13
N ALA A 38 -17.26 31.87 -8.90
CA ALA A 38 -17.12 30.46 -8.56
C ALA A 38 -18.25 29.65 -9.22
N PRO A 39 -18.01 28.36 -9.52
CA PRO A 39 -18.44 27.36 -8.56
C PRO A 39 -17.48 26.17 -8.40
N ALA A 40 -17.75 25.40 -7.34
CA ALA A 40 -17.24 24.08 -6.99
C ALA A 40 -15.82 24.06 -6.42
N ALA A 41 -15.80 24.14 -5.08
CA ALA A 41 -14.73 23.67 -4.23
C ALA A 41 -14.17 22.34 -4.77
N ALA A 42 -12.93 22.38 -5.25
CA ALA A 42 -12.08 21.22 -5.20
C ALA A 42 -12.08 20.79 -3.73
N ALA A 43 -12.72 19.66 -3.45
CA ALA A 43 -12.70 19.05 -2.14
C ALA A 43 -11.23 19.05 -1.66
N PRO A 44 -10.98 19.38 -0.38
CA PRO A 44 -9.63 19.30 0.15
C PRO A 44 -9.16 17.88 -0.15
N THR A 45 -8.07 17.72 -0.91
CA THR A 45 -7.35 16.45 -1.03
C THR A 45 -7.04 16.03 0.40
N PRO A 46 -7.82 15.11 0.99
CA PRO A 46 -7.68 14.84 2.38
C PRO A 46 -6.47 13.91 2.49
N VAL A 47 -5.47 14.45 3.17
CA VAL A 47 -4.39 13.77 3.88
C VAL A 47 -3.49 12.85 3.06
N SER A 48 -2.22 12.91 3.40
CA SER A 48 -1.11 12.09 2.91
C SER A 48 -1.26 10.61 3.26
N GLU A 49 -2.43 10.02 3.04
CA GLU A 49 -2.70 8.59 3.19
C GLU A 49 -2.05 7.87 2.02
N VAL A 50 -1.16 6.93 2.33
CA VAL A 50 -0.48 6.14 1.31
C VAL A 50 -1.51 5.23 0.69
N ASP A 51 -1.83 5.42 -0.59
CA ASP A 51 -2.76 4.57 -1.31
C ASP A 51 -2.11 3.23 -1.63
N VAL A 52 -2.21 2.31 -0.66
CA VAL A 52 -1.55 1.00 -0.68
C VAL A 52 -2.03 0.18 -1.85
N VAL A 53 -3.34 0.22 -2.15
CA VAL A 53 -3.92 -0.50 -3.27
C VAL A 53 -3.39 0.02 -4.59
N ALA A 54 -3.41 1.34 -4.81
CA ALA A 54 -2.87 1.90 -6.04
C ALA A 54 -1.39 1.52 -6.24
N LYS A 55 -0.56 1.56 -5.18
CA LYS A 55 0.84 1.15 -5.29
C LYS A 55 1.02 -0.33 -5.55
N LEU A 56 0.28 -1.20 -4.86
CA LEU A 56 0.31 -2.63 -5.12
C LEU A 56 -0.20 -2.97 -6.53
N GLU A 57 -1.21 -2.26 -7.06
CA GLU A 57 -1.67 -2.46 -8.44
C GLU A 57 -0.65 -1.99 -9.47
N GLU A 58 0.02 -0.86 -9.25
CA GLU A 58 1.10 -0.37 -10.12
C GLU A 58 2.30 -1.33 -10.14
N LEU A 59 2.71 -1.82 -8.97
CA LEU A 59 3.74 -2.84 -8.83
C LEU A 59 3.33 -4.14 -9.53
N ALA A 60 2.07 -4.57 -9.36
CA ALA A 60 1.55 -5.79 -9.97
C ALA A 60 1.43 -5.69 -11.48
N ALA A 61 1.06 -4.52 -12.00
CA ALA A 61 1.06 -4.24 -13.43
C ALA A 61 2.48 -4.20 -14.01
N SER A 62 3.46 -3.76 -13.22
CA SER A 62 4.88 -3.75 -13.61
C SER A 62 5.55 -5.11 -13.44
N HIS A 63 4.97 -6.02 -12.66
CA HIS A 63 5.44 -7.38 -12.53
C HIS A 63 5.03 -8.23 -13.74
N SER A 64 5.97 -9.04 -14.24
CA SER A 64 5.71 -9.95 -15.36
C SER A 64 4.77 -11.11 -14.99
N GLU A 65 4.59 -11.38 -13.70
CA GLU A 65 3.79 -12.48 -13.18
C GLU A 65 2.45 -12.00 -12.63
N LYS A 66 1.40 -12.79 -12.85
CA LYS A 66 0.07 -12.51 -12.33
C LYS A 66 -0.04 -12.97 -10.87
N LEU A 67 0.46 -12.13 -9.97
CA LEU A 67 0.52 -12.36 -8.52
C LEU A 67 -0.81 -11.98 -7.85
N ASN A 68 -1.37 -12.86 -7.01
CA ASN A 68 -2.64 -12.63 -6.31
C ASN A 68 -2.42 -12.02 -4.93
N TRP A 69 -1.74 -10.87 -4.87
CA TRP A 69 -1.40 -10.18 -3.62
C TRP A 69 -2.61 -9.84 -2.74
N LYS A 70 -3.82 -9.74 -3.32
CA LYS A 70 -5.10 -9.48 -2.63
C LYS A 70 -5.58 -10.62 -1.72
N THR A 71 -5.05 -11.83 -1.91
CA THR A 71 -5.48 -13.03 -1.15
C THR A 71 -4.31 -13.85 -0.64
N SER A 72 -3.14 -13.72 -1.27
CA SER A 72 -1.92 -14.45 -0.93
C SER A 72 -0.85 -13.51 -0.40
N ILE A 73 -0.51 -13.64 0.89
CA ILE A 73 0.64 -12.96 1.49
C ILE A 73 1.96 -13.32 0.77
N VAL A 74 2.08 -14.54 0.25
CA VAL A 74 3.25 -14.97 -0.52
C VAL A 74 3.41 -14.13 -1.79
N ASP A 75 2.32 -13.93 -2.53
CA ASP A 75 2.33 -13.13 -3.76
C ASP A 75 2.57 -11.65 -3.45
N LEU A 76 2.03 -11.13 -2.33
CA LEU A 76 2.33 -9.78 -1.85
C LEU A 76 3.82 -9.60 -1.57
N MET A 77 4.45 -10.57 -0.90
CA MET A 77 5.88 -10.52 -0.60
C MET A 77 6.73 -10.55 -1.88
N LYS A 78 6.41 -11.46 -2.82
CA LYS A 78 7.07 -11.50 -4.14
C LYS A 78 6.97 -10.19 -4.89
N LEU A 79 5.78 -9.58 -4.86
CA LEU A 79 5.52 -8.31 -5.53
C LEU A 79 6.41 -7.17 -5.02
N LEU A 80 6.72 -7.19 -3.72
CA LEU A 80 7.60 -6.21 -3.08
C LEU A 80 9.09 -6.58 -3.21
N GLY A 81 9.40 -7.69 -3.88
CA GLY A 81 10.75 -8.24 -4.01
C GLY A 81 11.30 -8.83 -2.72
N LEU A 82 10.42 -9.32 -1.84
CA LEU A 82 10.77 -9.98 -0.58
C LEU A 82 10.76 -11.50 -0.75
N ASP A 83 11.62 -12.18 0.01
CA ASP A 83 11.64 -13.63 0.01
C ASP A 83 10.39 -14.17 0.71
N SER A 84 9.64 -15.02 -0.01
CA SER A 84 8.33 -15.52 0.40
C SER A 84 8.42 -16.91 1.04
N SER A 85 9.62 -17.27 1.50
CA SER A 85 9.90 -18.55 2.14
C SER A 85 9.10 -18.73 3.42
N TYR A 86 9.00 -19.98 3.84
CA TYR A 86 8.32 -20.35 5.08
C TYR A 86 8.97 -19.69 6.31
N ALA A 87 10.30 -19.51 6.29
CA ALA A 87 11.04 -18.83 7.34
C ALA A 87 10.57 -17.38 7.49
N GLU A 88 10.59 -16.58 6.41
CA GLU A 88 10.12 -15.20 6.43
C GLU A 88 8.65 -15.08 6.82
N ARG A 89 7.76 -15.94 6.31
CA ARG A 89 6.35 -15.92 6.75
C ARG A 89 6.21 -16.19 8.25
N LYS A 90 7.04 -17.07 8.80
CA LYS A 90 7.02 -17.40 10.22
C LYS A 90 7.58 -16.28 11.09
N GLU A 91 8.61 -15.59 10.59
CA GLU A 91 9.16 -14.40 11.24
C GLU A 91 8.15 -13.24 11.20
N LEU A 92 7.53 -12.96 10.05
CA LEU A 92 6.46 -11.97 9.92
C LEU A 92 5.28 -12.28 10.82
N ALA A 93 4.89 -13.56 10.91
CA ALA A 93 3.85 -14.00 11.83
C ALA A 93 4.24 -13.78 13.29
N ALA A 94 5.49 -14.08 13.66
CA ALA A 94 5.98 -13.84 15.02
C ALA A 94 6.01 -12.34 15.35
N GLU A 95 6.43 -11.48 14.40
CA GLU A 95 6.42 -10.02 14.57
C GLU A 95 5.01 -9.46 14.74
N LEU A 96 4.04 -9.97 13.99
CA LEU A 96 2.65 -9.53 14.07
C LEU A 96 1.88 -10.16 15.24
N GLY A 97 2.48 -11.10 15.99
CA GLY A 97 1.83 -11.76 17.12
C GLY A 97 0.82 -12.84 16.71
N CYS A 98 1.12 -13.58 15.63
CA CYS A 98 0.28 -14.67 15.15
C CYS A 98 0.02 -15.70 16.24
N PRO A 99 -1.25 -16.07 16.50
CA PRO A 99 -1.58 -17.06 17.51
C PRO A 99 -1.05 -18.44 17.13
N ALA A 100 -0.57 -19.19 18.12
CA ALA A 100 -0.05 -20.55 17.95
C ALA A 100 -1.07 -21.50 17.29
N ASP A 101 -2.36 -21.24 17.51
CA ASP A 101 -3.50 -21.96 16.91
C ASP A 101 -3.50 -21.88 15.37
N LYS A 102 -3.08 -20.74 14.82
CA LYS A 102 -2.97 -20.51 13.37
C LYS A 102 -1.61 -20.93 12.81
N MET A 103 -0.54 -20.95 13.62
CA MET A 103 0.81 -21.36 13.18
C MET A 103 0.91 -22.84 12.78
N GLY A 104 -0.01 -23.68 13.24
CA GLY A 104 -0.01 -25.12 12.92
C GLY A 104 -0.48 -25.42 11.49
N ASP A 105 -1.29 -24.56 10.90
CA ASP A 105 -1.86 -24.76 9.57
C ASP A 105 -1.40 -23.66 8.60
N SER A 106 -0.64 -24.04 7.56
CA SER A 106 -0.07 -23.06 6.62
C SER A 106 -1.13 -22.24 5.87
N ALA A 107 -2.32 -22.79 5.63
CA ALA A 107 -3.38 -22.06 4.92
C ALA A 107 -4.02 -21.03 5.85
N GLN A 108 -4.38 -21.43 7.08
CA GLN A 108 -4.91 -20.52 8.09
C GLN A 108 -3.90 -19.44 8.47
N MET A 109 -2.62 -19.81 8.59
CA MET A 109 -1.52 -18.88 8.83
C MET A 109 -1.42 -17.85 7.71
N ASN A 110 -1.43 -18.28 6.43
CA ASN A 110 -1.35 -17.36 5.29
C ASN A 110 -2.52 -16.37 5.26
N MET A 111 -3.75 -16.86 5.46
CA MET A 111 -4.95 -16.02 5.48
C MET A 111 -4.91 -15.02 6.64
N TRP A 112 -4.52 -15.46 7.83
CA TRP A 112 -4.40 -14.59 8.99
C TRP A 112 -3.31 -13.54 8.78
N LEU A 113 -2.15 -13.93 8.28
CA LEU A 113 -1.03 -13.03 7.96
C LEU A 113 -1.44 -11.95 6.97
N HIS A 114 -2.10 -12.33 5.89
CA HIS A 114 -2.59 -11.37 4.90
C HIS A 114 -3.47 -10.30 5.55
N LYS A 115 -4.47 -10.72 6.34
CA LYS A 115 -5.39 -9.81 7.04
C LYS A 115 -4.69 -8.93 8.05
N GLU A 116 -3.80 -9.49 8.86
CA GLU A 116 -3.10 -8.73 9.90
C GLU A 116 -2.12 -7.72 9.29
N VAL A 117 -1.46 -8.07 8.18
CA VAL A 117 -0.62 -7.14 7.41
C VAL A 117 -1.44 -5.99 6.85
N MET A 118 -2.58 -6.27 6.18
CA MET A 118 -3.47 -5.24 5.66
C MET A 118 -3.99 -4.34 6.80
N LYS A 119 -4.42 -4.93 7.91
CA LYS A 119 -4.85 -4.17 9.09
C LYS A 119 -3.74 -3.26 9.61
N LYS A 120 -2.52 -3.77 9.77
CA LYS A 120 -1.38 -2.96 10.24
C LYS A 120 -1.02 -1.85 9.26
N LEU A 121 -1.09 -2.11 7.95
CA LEU A 121 -0.88 -1.08 6.93
C LEU A 121 -1.92 0.04 7.07
N ALA A 122 -3.18 -0.31 7.28
CA ALA A 122 -4.25 0.67 7.53
C ALA A 122 -4.01 1.45 8.84
N GLU A 123 -3.61 0.77 9.92
CA GLU A 123 -3.25 1.39 11.20
C GLU A 123 -2.05 2.36 11.08
N ASN A 124 -1.17 2.18 10.08
CA ASN A 124 -0.02 3.04 9.81
C ASN A 124 -0.34 4.19 8.83
N GLY A 125 -1.62 4.45 8.52
CA GLY A 125 -2.07 5.52 7.63
C GLY A 125 -2.17 5.13 6.15
N GLY A 126 -2.36 3.83 5.89
CA GLY A 126 -2.57 3.30 4.55
C GLY A 126 -4.04 3.30 4.17
N ASN A 127 -4.36 3.75 2.96
CA ASN A 127 -5.70 3.62 2.42
C ASN A 127 -5.91 2.19 1.88
N ILE A 128 -6.73 1.40 2.58
CA ILE A 128 -7.02 0.01 2.22
C ILE A 128 -8.54 -0.22 2.25
N PRO A 129 -9.15 -0.71 1.17
CA PRO A 129 -10.56 -1.01 1.10
C PRO A 129 -10.93 -2.21 2.00
N ALA A 130 -12.15 -2.18 2.53
CA ALA A 130 -12.64 -3.21 3.45
C ALA A 130 -12.61 -4.63 2.85
N GLU A 131 -12.70 -4.77 1.53
CA GLU A 131 -12.60 -6.06 0.83
C GLU A 131 -11.26 -6.78 1.06
N LEU A 132 -10.18 -6.05 1.36
CA LEU A 132 -8.86 -6.63 1.67
C LEU A 132 -8.65 -6.86 3.17
N LEU A 133 -9.54 -6.33 4.00
CA LEU A 133 -9.54 -6.52 5.45
C LEU A 133 -10.42 -7.72 5.89
N ASP A 134 -11.19 -8.29 4.96
CA ASP A 134 -12.20 -9.34 5.24
C ASP A 134 -11.64 -10.75 5.42
#